data_AF-A0A3S0PJ71-F1
#
_entry.id   AF-A0A3S0PJ71-F1
#
_cell.length_a   1.000
_cell.length_b   1.000
_cell.length_c   1.000
_cell.angle_alpha   90.00
_cell.angle_beta   90.00
_cell.angle_gamma   90.00
#
_symmetry.space_group_name_H-M   'P 1'
#
loop_
_entity.id
_entity.type
_entity.pdbx_description
1 polymer ?
#
loop_
_entity_poly.entity_id
_entity_poly.type
_entity_poly.pdbx_seq_one_letter_code
_entity_poly.pdbx_strand_id
1 'polypeptide(L)'
;MTKNQMCNNCFDKGFKNFETQKEFEDFDILLTKKFGKGQLNYVKDDGVYLKFGYSIYQCSECGTNWWLSTPDIAWRGFFLDEKNAIKLLDELGLEKRSRKIGCLLFFLIVVCLIIYLIVN
;
A
#
# COMPACT_ATOMS: atom_id res chain seq x y z
N MET A 1 -4.50 -17.30 -9.42
CA MET A 1 -5.71 -17.28 -8.55
C MET A 1 -6.74 -16.42 -9.25
N THR A 2 -7.87 -17.04 -9.58
CA THR A 2 -8.93 -16.53 -10.45
C THR A 2 -9.59 -15.30 -9.83
N LYS A 3 -9.35 -14.16 -10.47
CA LYS A 3 -10.02 -12.90 -10.26
C LYS A 3 -11.46 -13.04 -10.77
N ASN A 4 -12.44 -13.09 -9.86
CA ASN A 4 -13.86 -12.78 -10.00
C ASN A 4 -14.69 -13.71 -9.13
N GLN A 5 -14.80 -13.37 -7.84
CA GLN A 5 -15.95 -13.77 -7.05
C GLN A 5 -16.43 -12.50 -6.35
N MET A 6 -17.71 -12.17 -6.53
CA MET A 6 -18.37 -11.10 -5.78
C MET A 6 -18.19 -11.42 -4.29
N CYS A 7 -17.26 -10.74 -3.66
CA CYS A 7 -16.90 -11.02 -2.28
C CYS A 7 -17.79 -10.20 -1.38
N ASN A 8 -18.90 -10.80 -0.95
CA ASN A 8 -19.93 -10.11 -0.17
C ASN A 8 -19.43 -9.71 1.23
N ASN A 9 -18.39 -10.36 1.74
CA ASN A 9 -17.81 -10.01 3.04
C ASN A 9 -16.75 -8.90 2.97
N CYS A 10 -16.28 -8.56 1.77
CA CYS A 10 -15.28 -7.52 1.55
C CYS A 10 -15.90 -6.11 1.50
N PHE A 11 -15.08 -5.12 1.16
CA PHE A 11 -15.53 -3.80 0.74
C PHE A 11 -15.68 -3.76 -0.78
N ASP A 12 -16.73 -3.10 -1.26
CA ASP A 12 -16.99 -2.95 -2.70
C ASP A 12 -16.21 -1.78 -3.30
N LYS A 13 -15.96 -0.75 -2.49
CA LYS A 13 -15.27 0.47 -2.88
C LYS A 13 -14.36 0.97 -1.76
N GLY A 14 -13.27 1.59 -2.18
CA GLY A 14 -12.42 2.37 -1.30
C GLY A 14 -12.76 3.86 -1.29
N PHE A 15 -12.13 4.58 -0.38
CA PHE A 15 -12.19 6.02 -0.19
C PHE A 15 -10.82 6.60 -0.54
N LYS A 16 -10.73 7.42 -1.61
CA LYS A 16 -9.46 8.07 -1.99
C LYS A 16 -9.06 9.16 -0.99
N ASN A 17 -10.04 9.76 -0.32
CA ASN A 17 -9.88 10.65 0.83
C ASN A 17 -11.12 10.57 1.71
N PHE A 18 -11.01 11.02 2.96
CA PHE A 18 -12.16 11.34 3.82
C PHE A 18 -12.36 12.85 3.83
N GLU A 19 -13.49 13.33 3.32
CA GLU A 19 -13.77 14.77 3.19
C GLU A 19 -13.92 15.42 4.57
N THR A 20 -14.47 14.68 5.52
CA THR A 20 -14.70 15.14 6.88
C THR A 20 -14.24 14.12 7.91
N GLN A 21 -13.93 14.61 9.12
CA GLN A 21 -13.63 13.74 10.26
C GLN A 21 -14.79 12.77 10.56
N LYS A 22 -16.02 13.25 10.43
CA LYS A 22 -17.22 12.43 10.63
C LYS A 22 -17.31 11.27 9.63
N GLU A 23 -16.97 11.50 8.36
CA GLU A 23 -16.95 10.45 7.35
C GLU A 23 -15.96 9.33 7.71
N PHE A 24 -14.78 9.72 8.21
CA PHE A 24 -13.81 8.76 8.71
C PHE A 24 -14.32 7.98 9.93
N GLU A 25 -14.94 8.64 10.90
CA GLU A 25 -15.49 8.00 12.10
C GLU A 25 -16.61 7.01 11.75
N ASP A 26 -17.52 7.39 10.85
CA ASP A 26 -18.59 6.51 10.35
C ASP A 26 -18.01 5.28 9.63
N PHE A 27 -16.95 5.48 8.85
CA PHE A 27 -16.21 4.40 8.21
C PHE A 27 -15.49 3.50 9.23
N ASP A 28 -14.84 4.07 10.24
CA ASP A 28 -14.09 3.31 11.25
C ASP A 28 -15.00 2.38 12.06
N ILE A 29 -16.23 2.83 12.35
CA ILE A 29 -17.27 1.97 12.95
C ILE A 29 -17.60 0.79 12.03
N LEU A 30 -17.74 1.02 10.72
CA LEU A 30 -18.00 -0.04 9.73
C LEU A 30 -16.82 -1.02 9.64
N LEU A 31 -15.60 -0.51 9.58
CA LEU A 31 -14.37 -1.29 9.55
C LEU A 31 -14.26 -2.17 10.79
N THR A 32 -14.42 -1.58 11.97
CA THR A 32 -14.39 -2.28 13.26
C THR A 32 -15.46 -3.38 13.33
N LYS A 33 -16.67 -3.12 12.83
CA LYS A 33 -17.74 -4.13 12.76
C LYS A 33 -17.36 -5.31 11.85
N LYS A 34 -16.78 -5.06 10.68
CA LYS A 34 -16.33 -6.13 9.75
C LYS A 34 -15.17 -6.92 10.35
N PHE A 35 -14.23 -6.23 10.98
CA PHE A 35 -13.10 -6.84 11.69
C PHE A 35 -13.56 -7.73 12.85
N GLY A 36 -14.47 -7.24 13.70
CA GLY A 36 -15.03 -8.00 14.83
C GLY A 36 -15.85 -9.23 14.41
N LYS A 37 -16.35 -9.26 13.16
CA LYS A 37 -17.02 -10.43 12.56
C LYS A 37 -16.05 -11.44 11.92
N GLY A 38 -14.73 -11.18 11.96
CA GLY A 38 -13.72 -12.02 11.31
C GLY A 38 -13.74 -11.94 9.77
N GLN A 39 -14.42 -10.95 9.20
CA GLN A 39 -14.47 -10.75 7.74
C GLN A 39 -13.16 -10.12 7.20
N LEU A 40 -12.38 -9.53 8.11
CA LEU A 40 -11.09 -8.92 7.84
C LEU A 40 -10.09 -9.39 8.88
N ASN A 41 -8.85 -9.62 8.46
CA ASN A 41 -7.72 -9.89 9.32
C ASN A 41 -6.74 -8.72 9.26
N TYR A 42 -6.20 -8.32 10.40
CA TYR A 42 -5.14 -7.33 10.45
C TYR A 42 -3.85 -8.00 10.01
N VAL A 43 -3.23 -7.47 8.97
CA VAL A 43 -1.94 -7.96 8.47
C VAL A 43 -0.86 -7.24 9.25
N LYS A 44 -0.19 -7.97 10.14
CA LYS A 44 0.97 -7.45 10.86
C LYS A 44 2.08 -7.20 9.83
N ASP A 45 2.39 -5.93 9.62
CA ASP A 45 3.46 -5.52 8.74
C ASP A 45 4.84 -5.89 9.34
N ASP A 46 5.77 -6.31 8.48
CA ASP A 46 7.14 -6.70 8.82
C ASP A 46 8.10 -5.49 8.90
N GLY A 47 7.55 -4.27 8.86
CA GLY A 47 8.27 -3.01 9.00
C GLY A 47 8.43 -2.23 7.70
N VAL A 48 7.87 -2.72 6.58
CA VAL A 48 7.90 -2.03 5.29
C VAL A 48 6.85 -0.92 5.25
N TYR A 49 5.62 -1.21 5.66
CA TYR A 49 4.47 -0.29 5.57
C TYR A 49 4.24 0.55 6.83
N LEU A 50 4.69 0.07 7.99
CA LEU A 50 4.67 0.75 9.29
C LEU A 50 5.47 2.05 9.24
N LYS A 51 6.54 2.10 8.44
CA LYS A 51 7.33 3.32 8.22
C LYS A 51 6.51 4.45 7.61
N PHE A 52 5.42 4.12 6.94
CA PHE A 52 4.55 5.08 6.27
C PHE A 52 3.23 5.31 7.01
N GLY A 53 3.03 4.68 8.18
CA GLY A 53 1.85 4.90 9.02
C GLY A 53 0.56 4.27 8.47
N TYR A 54 0.66 3.25 7.62
CA TYR A 54 -0.51 2.56 7.07
C TYR A 54 -0.87 1.32 7.89
N SER A 55 -2.17 1.09 8.08
CA SER A 55 -2.71 -0.18 8.60
C SER A 55 -3.22 -1.03 7.45
N ILE A 56 -2.88 -2.32 7.42
CA ILE A 56 -3.28 -3.24 6.35
C ILE A 56 -4.30 -4.24 6.89
N TYR A 57 -5.41 -4.37 6.19
CA TYR A 57 -6.49 -5.31 6.48
C TYR A 57 -6.71 -6.21 5.28
N GLN A 58 -6.62 -7.52 5.47
CA GLN A 58 -6.88 -8.50 4.42
C GLN A 58 -8.28 -9.08 4.56
N CYS A 59 -9.05 -9.13 3.48
CA CYS A 59 -10.32 -9.83 3.47
C CYS A 59 -10.13 -11.34 3.63
N SER A 60 -10.84 -11.93 4.60
CA SER A 60 -10.77 -13.37 4.90
C SER A 60 -11.30 -14.25 3.77
N GLU A 61 -12.17 -13.73 2.91
CA GLU A 61 -12.83 -14.50 1.85
C GLU A 61 -12.07 -14.41 0.51
N CYS A 62 -11.75 -13.21 0.03
CA CYS A 62 -11.10 -13.03 -1.28
C CYS A 62 -9.59 -12.75 -1.21
N GLY A 63 -9.03 -12.54 -0.02
CA GLY A 63 -7.61 -12.25 0.17
C GLY A 63 -7.17 -10.85 -0.28
N THR A 64 -8.10 -9.97 -0.67
CA THR A 64 -7.76 -8.59 -1.04
C THR A 64 -7.22 -7.82 0.16
N ASN A 65 -6.05 -7.20 0.00
CA ASN A 65 -5.47 -6.29 0.96
C ASN A 65 -6.03 -4.88 0.80
N TRP A 66 -6.42 -4.29 1.93
CA TRP A 66 -6.92 -2.93 2.06
C TRP A 66 -6.01 -2.13 2.95
N TRP A 67 -5.60 -0.97 2.47
CA TRP A 67 -4.68 -0.08 3.14
C TRP A 67 -5.47 1.09 3.69
N LEU A 68 -5.35 1.31 4.99
CA LEU A 68 -5.89 2.43 5.70
C LEU A 68 -4.77 3.41 6.05
N SER A 69 -4.95 4.65 5.66
CA SER A 69 -4.22 5.78 6.21
C SER A 69 -5.20 6.63 7.03
N THR A 70 -4.97 6.72 8.33
CA THR A 70 -5.81 7.50 9.24
C THR A 70 -5.64 8.99 8.96
N PRO A 71 -6.72 9.79 8.91
CA PRO A 71 -6.61 11.24 8.79
C PRO A 71 -5.82 11.85 9.96
N ASP A 72 -5.05 12.89 9.66
CA ASP A 72 -4.38 13.76 10.63
C ASP A 72 -4.65 15.25 10.29
N ILE A 73 -3.98 16.18 10.99
CA ILE A 73 -4.18 17.63 10.85
C ILE A 73 -4.01 18.11 9.40
N ALA A 74 -3.06 17.56 8.64
CA ALA A 74 -2.74 17.99 7.28
C ALA A 74 -3.10 16.94 6.21
N TRP A 75 -3.39 15.72 6.63
CA TRP A 75 -3.63 14.58 5.76
C TRP A 75 -5.05 14.04 5.94
N ARG A 76 -5.81 13.96 4.85
CA ARG A 76 -7.21 13.52 4.89
C ARG A 76 -7.40 12.00 4.97
N GLY A 77 -6.31 11.23 5.03
CA GLY A 77 -6.37 9.78 5.05
C GLY A 77 -6.89 9.17 3.75
N PHE A 78 -6.91 7.85 3.67
CA PHE A 78 -7.58 7.09 2.61
C PHE A 78 -7.84 5.66 3.07
N PHE A 79 -8.73 4.96 2.37
CA PHE A 79 -8.92 3.52 2.50
C PHE A 79 -9.06 2.89 1.11
N LEU A 80 -8.03 2.21 0.61
CA LEU A 80 -8.01 1.70 -0.76
C LEU A 80 -7.49 0.27 -0.79
N ASP A 81 -7.89 -0.50 -1.80
CA ASP A 81 -7.18 -1.75 -2.08
C ASP A 81 -5.71 -1.46 -2.41
N GLU A 82 -4.85 -2.45 -2.21
CA GLU A 82 -3.39 -2.32 -2.40
C GLU A 82 -3.00 -1.70 -3.75
N LYS A 83 -3.68 -2.09 -4.84
CA LYS A 83 -3.35 -1.57 -6.18
C LYS A 83 -3.64 -0.07 -6.27
N ASN A 84 -4.79 0.36 -5.75
CA ASN A 84 -5.22 1.75 -5.79
C ASN A 84 -4.47 2.60 -4.77
N ALA A 85 -4.09 2.03 -3.62
CA ALA A 85 -3.25 2.68 -2.61
C ALA A 85 -1.86 2.98 -3.18
N ILE A 86 -1.16 1.99 -3.76
CA ILE A 86 0.15 2.18 -4.40
C ILE A 86 0.06 3.25 -5.50
N LYS A 87 -0.99 3.19 -6.33
CA LYS A 87 -1.19 4.20 -7.37
C LYS A 87 -1.35 5.61 -6.81
N LEU A 88 -2.13 5.78 -5.74
CA LEU A 88 -2.28 7.07 -5.05
C LEU A 88 -0.95 7.58 -4.50
N LEU A 89 -0.17 6.71 -3.86
CA LEU A 89 1.11 7.09 -3.25
C LEU A 89 2.16 7.47 -4.30
N ASP A 90 2.15 6.81 -5.46
CA ASP A 90 2.98 7.15 -6.62
C ASP A 90 2.55 8.50 -7.22
N GLU A 91 1.24 8.75 -7.39
CA GLU A 91 0.69 10.04 -7.84
C GLU A 91 1.09 11.21 -6.91
N LEU A 92 1.19 10.96 -5.61
CA LEU A 92 1.59 11.95 -4.61
C LEU A 92 3.11 12.04 -4.41
N GLY A 93 3.90 11.15 -5.03
CA GLY A 93 5.36 11.10 -4.87
C GLY A 93 5.83 10.71 -3.45
N LEU A 94 4.97 10.09 -2.65
CA LEU A 94 5.25 9.71 -1.26
C LEU A 94 6.02 8.38 -1.18
N GLU A 95 5.79 7.46 -2.11
CA GLU A 95 6.64 6.28 -2.27
C GLU A 95 7.80 6.57 -3.23
N LYS A 96 8.96 6.96 -2.68
CA LYS A 96 10.22 6.96 -3.45
C LYS A 96 10.61 5.50 -3.75
N ARG A 97 10.14 4.98 -4.88
CA ARG A 97 10.56 3.69 -5.41
C ARG A 97 12.06 3.76 -5.76
N SER A 98 12.91 3.37 -4.81
CA SER A 98 14.35 3.18 -4.98
C SER A 98 14.62 1.97 -5.90
N ARG A 99 14.27 2.09 -7.18
CA ARG A 99 14.54 1.06 -8.19
C ARG A 99 14.95 1.76 -9.47
N LYS A 100 16.25 1.99 -9.65
CA LYS A 100 16.98 2.03 -10.94
C LYS A 100 18.42 2.53 -10.83
N ILE A 101 18.78 3.29 -9.79
CA ILE A 101 20.15 3.85 -9.66
C ILE A 101 21.21 2.76 -9.38
N GLY A 102 20.89 1.74 -8.57
CA GLY A 102 21.86 0.70 -8.20
C GLY A 102 22.33 -0.16 -9.39
N CYS A 103 21.44 -0.48 -10.32
CA CYS A 103 21.79 -1.31 -11.49
C CYS A 103 22.69 -0.54 -12.48
N LEU A 104 22.45 0.76 -12.64
CA LEU A 104 23.22 1.62 -13.56
C LEU A 104 24.64 1.87 -13.04
N LEU A 105 24.81 2.07 -11.73
CA LEU A 105 26.11 2.14 -11.07
C LEU A 105 26.90 0.83 -11.18
N PHE A 106 26.24 -0.32 -10.96
CA PHE A 106 26.89 -1.62 -11.11
C PHE A 106 27.38 -1.85 -12.54
N PHE A 107 26.57 -1.51 -13.55
CA PHE A 107 26.96 -1.62 -14.95
C PHE A 107 28.17 -0.74 -15.28
N LEU A 108 28.21 0.50 -14.79
CA LEU A 108 29.36 1.41 -14.94
C LEU A 108 30.64 0.83 -14.32
N ILE A 109 30.57 0.25 -13.11
CA ILE A 109 31.74 -0.36 -12.45
C ILE A 109 32.27 -1.54 -13.27
N VAL A 110 31.38 -2.41 -13.76
CA VAL A 110 31.76 -3.57 -14.58
C VAL A 110 32.43 -3.12 -15.89
N VAL A 111 31.90 -2.11 -16.56
CA VAL A 111 32.51 -1.56 -17.79
C VAL A 111 33.89 -0.98 -17.50
N CYS A 112 34.06 -0.22 -16.42
CA CYS A 112 35.36 0.32 -16.01
C CYS A 112 36.40 -0.79 -15.72
N LEU A 113 35.99 -1.87 -15.06
CA LEU A 113 36.88 -3.02 -14.79
C LEU A 113 37.30 -3.74 -16.07
N ILE A 114 36.38 -3.92 -17.02
CA ILE A 114 36.70 -4.54 -18.32
C ILE A 114 37.70 -3.68 -19.09
N ILE A 115 37.50 -2.35 -19.13
CA ILE A 115 38.43 -1.43 -19.80
C ILE A 115 39.81 -1.49 -19.15
N TYR A 116 39.88 -1.48 -17.81
CA TYR A 116 41.14 -1.57 -17.08
C TYR A 116 41.93 -2.84 -17.44
N LEU A 117 41.25 -4.00 -17.49
CA LEU A 117 41.87 -5.30 -17.85
C LEU A 117 42.31 -5.39 -19.32
N ILE A 118 41.74 -4.59 -20.21
CA ILE A 118 42.16 -4.55 -21.62
C ILE A 118 43.37 -3.64 -21.80
N VAL A 119 43.43 -2.54 -21.03
CA VAL A 119 44.48 -1.52 -21.15
C VAL A 119 45.78 -1.93 -20.44
N ASN A 120 45.68 -2.75 -19.38
CA ASN A 120 46.80 -3.13 -18.53
C ASN A 120 46.97 -4.66 -18.48
#